data_AF-T1B1X7-F1
#
_entry.id   AF-T1B1X7-F1
#
_cell.length_a   1.000
_cell.length_b   1.000
_cell.length_c   1.000
_cell.angle_alpha   90.00
_cell.angle_beta   90.00
_cell.angle_gamma   90.00
#
_symmetry.space_group_name_H-M   'P 1'
#
loop_
_entity.id
_entity.type
_entity.pdbx_description
1 polymer ?
#
loop_
_entity_poly.entity_id
_entity_poly.type
_entity_poly.pdbx_seq_one_letter_code
_entity_poly.pdbx_strand_id
1 'polypeptide(L)'
;MESNGSMVKVDKDQSVRKDTNLEQLEKLQPAFKPNGKVTAGNSSPLNAGASLVMLMSGAKLKEYGLNPMSKIRGFGWAAVDPSIMGEGPVPATRKALANTGLTTQDIDLWEINEAFAVVPLNAMKEFSIPEEKVNVHGGAI
;
A
#
# COMPACT_ATOMS: atom_id res chain seq x y z
N MET A 1 -6.10 2.13 24.97
CA MET A 1 -6.05 2.51 26.40
C MET A 1 -5.43 3.87 26.43
N GLU A 2 -6.11 4.87 27.00
CA GLU A 2 -5.52 6.21 27.15
C GLU A 2 -4.32 6.15 28.11
N SER A 3 -3.53 7.21 28.15
CA SER A 3 -2.37 7.31 29.06
C SER A 3 -2.74 7.14 30.55
N ASN A 4 -4.01 7.38 30.90
CA ASN A 4 -4.57 7.19 32.25
C ASN A 4 -5.15 5.79 32.51
N GLY A 5 -5.05 4.88 31.54
CA GLY A 5 -5.55 3.51 31.66
C GLY A 5 -7.04 3.31 31.32
N SER A 6 -7.76 4.35 30.88
CA SER A 6 -9.17 4.20 30.51
C SER A 6 -9.34 3.42 29.20
N MET A 7 -10.41 2.62 29.15
CA MET A 7 -10.85 1.96 27.94
C MET A 7 -11.42 2.98 26.96
N VAL A 8 -10.97 2.91 25.71
CA VAL A 8 -11.46 3.77 24.63
C VAL A 8 -11.76 2.90 23.42
N LYS A 9 -12.90 3.18 22.80
CA LYS A 9 -13.25 2.61 21.50
C LYS A 9 -12.41 3.30 20.43
N VAL A 10 -11.66 2.51 19.67
CA VAL A 10 -10.93 2.99 18.49
C VAL A 10 -11.73 2.60 17.25
N ASP A 11 -12.31 3.59 16.57
CA ASP A 11 -13.11 3.41 15.36
C ASP A 11 -12.67 4.29 14.18
N LYS A 12 -11.47 4.88 14.28
CA LYS A 12 -10.83 5.70 13.26
C LYS A 12 -9.33 5.45 13.24
N ASP A 13 -8.72 5.61 12.08
CA ASP A 13 -7.28 5.56 11.91
C ASP A 13 -6.62 6.76 12.59
N GLN A 14 -5.69 6.47 13.50
CA GLN A 14 -5.03 7.47 14.33
C GLN A 14 -3.84 8.14 13.63
N SER A 15 -3.29 7.51 12.58
CA SER A 15 -2.15 8.05 11.83
C SER A 15 -2.54 9.19 10.88
N VAL A 16 -3.81 9.30 10.50
CA VAL A 16 -4.29 10.30 9.53
C VAL A 16 -4.23 11.71 10.13
N ARG A 17 -3.37 12.55 9.56
CA ARG A 17 -3.17 13.96 9.98
C ARG A 17 -3.76 14.93 8.97
N LYS A 18 -4.98 15.40 9.24
CA LYS A 18 -5.74 16.30 8.34
C LYS A 18 -5.15 17.70 8.18
N ASP A 19 -4.27 18.10 9.09
CA ASP A 19 -3.61 19.40 9.14
C ASP A 19 -2.25 19.42 8.41
N THR A 20 -1.81 18.27 7.88
CA THR A 20 -0.58 18.14 7.08
C THR A 20 -0.61 19.08 5.88
N ASN A 21 0.48 19.81 5.65
CA ASN A 21 0.66 20.66 4.48
C ASN A 21 2.13 20.67 4.01
N LEU A 22 2.33 21.11 2.76
CA LEU A 22 3.66 21.14 2.13
C LEU A 22 4.67 21.97 2.94
N GLU A 23 4.27 23.15 3.46
CA GLU A 23 5.18 24.01 4.22
C GLU A 23 5.71 23.33 5.49
N GLN A 24 4.90 22.50 6.14
CA GLN A 24 5.32 21.69 7.29
C GLN A 24 6.22 20.54 6.86
N LEU A 25 5.87 19.83 5.77
CA LEU A 25 6.63 18.69 5.25
C LEU A 25 8.04 19.10 4.79
N GLU A 26 8.18 20.26 4.16
CA GLU A 26 9.47 20.79 3.68
C GLU A 26 10.45 21.11 4.82
N LYS A 27 9.94 21.44 6.00
CA LYS A 27 10.77 21.75 7.19
C LYS A 27 11.31 20.51 7.88
N LEU A 28 10.80 19.31 7.55
CA LEU A 28 11.22 18.06 8.18
C LEU A 28 12.65 17.69 7.79
N GLN A 29 13.44 17.34 8.79
CA GLN A 29 14.81 16.89 8.58
C GLN A 29 14.84 15.45 8.02
N PRO A 30 15.85 15.09 7.22
CA PRO A 30 16.05 13.72 6.77
C PRO A 30 16.18 12.74 7.96
N ALA A 31 15.43 11.63 7.90
CA ALA A 31 15.33 10.70 9.03
C ALA A 31 16.44 9.64 9.08
N PHE A 32 17.06 9.31 7.94
CA PHE A 32 17.96 8.16 7.82
C PHE A 32 19.40 8.49 7.43
N LYS A 33 19.61 9.53 6.63
CA LYS A 33 20.95 9.95 6.16
C LYS A 33 21.06 11.47 6.13
N PRO A 34 22.22 12.04 6.50
CA PRO A 34 22.48 13.45 6.28
C PRO A 34 22.23 13.83 4.81
N ASN A 35 21.52 14.95 4.58
CA ASN A 35 21.13 15.43 3.25
C ASN A 35 20.28 14.44 2.42
N GLY A 36 19.64 13.45 3.06
CA GLY A 36 18.70 12.53 2.40
C GLY A 36 17.38 13.20 2.00
N LYS A 37 16.54 12.46 1.28
CA LYS A 37 15.19 12.91 0.86
C LYS A 37 14.05 12.25 1.65
N VAL A 38 14.36 11.22 2.43
CA VAL A 38 13.40 10.50 3.25
C VAL A 38 13.29 11.18 4.61
N THR A 39 12.09 11.61 4.97
CA THR A 39 11.73 12.29 6.22
C THR A 39 10.60 11.51 6.90
N ALA A 40 10.30 11.85 8.16
CA ALA A 40 9.17 11.25 8.88
C ALA A 40 7.81 11.52 8.21
N GLY A 41 7.68 12.57 7.40
CA GLY A 41 6.42 12.94 6.74
C GLY A 41 6.21 12.29 5.38
N ASN A 42 7.21 11.59 4.84
CA ASN A 42 7.09 10.83 3.57
C ASN A 42 7.46 9.35 3.75
N SER A 43 7.37 8.87 4.99
CA SER A 43 7.59 7.49 5.40
C SER A 43 6.37 6.99 6.15
N SER A 44 6.02 5.72 5.98
CA SER A 44 4.97 5.10 6.80
C SER A 44 5.32 5.16 8.29
N PRO A 45 4.35 5.47 9.18
CA PRO A 45 4.59 5.47 10.61
C PRO A 45 4.69 4.04 11.16
N LEU A 46 5.11 3.92 12.43
CA LEU A 46 4.98 2.67 13.16
C LEU A 46 3.53 2.53 13.64
N ASN A 47 2.85 1.49 13.18
CA ASN A 47 1.45 1.24 13.48
C ASN A 47 1.24 -0.10 14.18
N ALA A 48 0.13 -0.21 14.92
CA ALA A 48 -0.42 -1.45 15.41
C ALA A 48 -1.83 -1.62 14.83
N GLY A 49 -2.07 -2.76 14.19
CA GLY A 49 -3.34 -3.07 13.54
C GLY A 49 -3.42 -4.54 13.11
N ALA A 50 -4.60 -4.98 12.74
CA ALA A 50 -4.85 -6.31 12.21
C ALA A 50 -5.92 -6.26 11.12
N SER A 51 -5.81 -7.15 10.13
CA SER A 51 -6.80 -7.33 9.07
C SER A 51 -7.13 -8.82 8.92
N LEU A 52 -8.32 -9.11 8.38
CA LEU A 52 -8.78 -10.48 8.14
C LEU A 52 -9.46 -10.57 6.79
N VAL A 53 -9.13 -11.62 6.05
CA VAL A 53 -9.82 -12.03 4.82
C VAL A 53 -10.23 -13.49 4.92
N MET A 54 -11.45 -13.81 4.50
CA MET A 54 -11.93 -15.18 4.40
C MET A 54 -11.84 -15.63 2.94
N LEU A 55 -11.17 -16.75 2.71
CA LEU A 55 -11.03 -17.35 1.39
C LEU A 55 -11.91 -18.60 1.28
N MET A 56 -12.50 -18.80 0.11
CA MET A 56 -13.31 -19.96 -0.19
C MET A 56 -13.05 -20.43 -1.62
N SER A 57 -13.06 -21.75 -1.84
CA SER A 57 -12.98 -22.31 -3.19
C SER A 57 -14.26 -22.01 -3.98
N GLY A 58 -14.15 -21.92 -5.30
CA GLY A 58 -15.31 -21.72 -6.16
C GLY A 58 -16.35 -22.85 -6.05
N ALA A 59 -15.92 -24.08 -5.74
CA ALA A 59 -16.82 -25.20 -5.51
C ALA A 59 -17.66 -25.01 -4.23
N LYS A 60 -17.03 -24.59 -3.13
CA LYS A 60 -17.73 -24.33 -1.87
C LYS A 60 -18.65 -23.11 -1.93
N LEU A 61 -18.27 -22.07 -2.68
CA LEU A 61 -19.17 -20.94 -2.95
C LEU A 61 -20.47 -21.39 -3.62
N LYS A 62 -20.38 -22.29 -4.62
CA LYS A 62 -21.56 -22.86 -5.30
C LYS A 62 -22.38 -23.76 -4.38
N GLU A 63 -21.72 -24.63 -3.62
CA GLU A 63 -22.37 -25.53 -2.66
C GLU A 63 -23.19 -24.77 -1.62
N TYR A 64 -22.65 -23.66 -1.10
CA TYR A 64 -23.31 -22.84 -0.09
C TYR A 64 -24.18 -21.71 -0.66
N GLY A 65 -24.26 -21.55 -1.98
CA GLY A 65 -25.04 -20.48 -2.62
C GLY A 65 -24.56 -19.06 -2.29
N LEU A 66 -23.26 -18.88 -2.08
CA LEU A 66 -22.66 -17.60 -1.67
C LEU A 66 -22.09 -16.82 -2.87
N ASN A 67 -22.24 -15.50 -2.83
CA ASN A 67 -21.62 -14.58 -3.79
C ASN A 67 -20.29 -14.04 -3.21
N PRO A 68 -19.15 -14.17 -3.91
CA PRO A 68 -17.88 -13.64 -3.44
C PRO A 68 -17.82 -12.11 -3.61
N MET A 69 -17.13 -11.42 -2.69
CA MET A 69 -16.82 -9.99 -2.83
C MET A 69 -15.81 -9.73 -3.97
N SER A 70 -14.86 -10.64 -4.16
CA SER A 70 -13.82 -10.53 -5.19
C SER A 70 -13.26 -11.92 -5.55
N LYS A 71 -12.48 -11.98 -6.63
CA LYS A 71 -11.78 -13.18 -7.07
C LYS A 71 -10.32 -12.88 -7.33
N ILE A 72 -9.45 -13.69 -6.73
CA ILE A 72 -8.01 -13.66 -6.99
C ILE A 72 -7.75 -14.20 -8.39
N ARG A 73 -7.20 -13.35 -9.27
CA ARG A 73 -6.87 -13.72 -10.67
C ARG A 73 -5.49 -14.35 -10.79
N GLY A 74 -4.54 -13.91 -9.99
CA GLY A 74 -3.17 -14.42 -9.98
C GLY A 74 -2.29 -13.63 -9.02
N PHE A 75 -1.04 -14.05 -8.90
CA PHE A 75 -0.04 -13.44 -8.03
C PHE A 75 1.31 -13.38 -8.72
N GLY A 76 2.17 -12.49 -8.24
CA GLY A 76 3.57 -12.39 -8.66
C GLY A 76 4.46 -12.10 -7.45
N TRP A 77 5.65 -12.70 -7.46
CA TRP A 77 6.69 -12.46 -6.46
C TRP A 77 8.04 -12.37 -7.16
N ALA A 78 8.87 -11.46 -6.67
CA ALA A 78 10.21 -11.22 -7.14
C ALA A 78 11.12 -10.85 -5.98
N ALA A 79 12.42 -11.08 -6.14
CA ALA A 79 13.45 -10.58 -5.25
C ALA A 79 14.23 -9.49 -5.98
N VAL A 80 14.70 -8.51 -5.21
CA VAL A 80 15.61 -7.45 -5.66
C VAL A 80 16.79 -7.40 -4.69
N ASP A 81 17.84 -6.68 -5.06
CA ASP A 81 18.94 -6.43 -4.14
C ASP A 81 18.43 -5.68 -2.88
N PRO A 82 18.85 -6.07 -1.67
CA PRO A 82 18.37 -5.44 -0.43
C PRO A 82 18.57 -3.91 -0.39
N SER A 83 19.58 -3.38 -1.09
CA SER A 83 19.86 -1.94 -1.14
C SER A 83 18.80 -1.14 -1.90
N ILE A 84 17.99 -1.80 -2.74
CA ILE A 84 16.94 -1.20 -3.57
C ILE A 84 15.56 -1.83 -3.30
N MET A 85 15.32 -2.32 -2.08
CA MET A 85 14.09 -3.08 -1.76
C MET A 85 12.78 -2.36 -2.18
N GLY A 86 12.78 -1.03 -2.21
CA GLY A 86 11.64 -0.21 -2.64
C GLY A 86 11.23 -0.41 -4.10
N GLU A 87 12.09 -0.99 -4.94
CA GLU A 87 11.76 -1.34 -6.32
C GLU A 87 10.98 -2.65 -6.45
N GLY A 88 10.96 -3.49 -5.40
CA GLY A 88 10.34 -4.82 -5.39
C GLY A 88 8.91 -4.92 -5.96
N PRO A 89 8.01 -3.93 -5.75
CA PRO A 89 6.68 -3.95 -6.34
C PRO A 89 6.68 -4.05 -7.87
N VAL A 90 7.68 -3.48 -8.56
CA VAL A 90 7.73 -3.45 -10.04
C VAL A 90 7.93 -4.85 -10.64
N PRO A 91 9.01 -5.59 -10.36
CA PRO A 91 9.17 -6.93 -10.91
C PRO A 91 8.10 -7.91 -10.41
N ALA A 92 7.59 -7.76 -9.18
CA ALA A 92 6.49 -8.57 -8.68
C ALA A 92 5.19 -8.35 -9.49
N THR A 93 4.87 -7.08 -9.78
CA THR A 93 3.72 -6.69 -10.61
C THR A 93 3.86 -7.22 -12.04
N ARG A 94 5.03 -7.06 -12.68
CA ARG A 94 5.27 -7.60 -14.03
C ARG A 94 4.95 -9.10 -14.10
N LYS A 95 5.36 -9.86 -13.07
CA LYS A 95 5.07 -11.30 -12.98
C LYS A 95 3.59 -11.60 -12.74
N ALA A 96 2.91 -10.82 -11.88
CA ALA A 96 1.49 -10.97 -11.63
C ALA A 96 0.64 -10.72 -12.89
N LEU A 97 0.98 -9.66 -13.65
CA LEU A 97 0.34 -9.35 -14.93
C LEU A 97 0.58 -10.46 -15.96
N ALA A 98 1.83 -10.92 -16.12
CA ALA A 98 2.15 -12.02 -17.02
C ALA A 98 1.39 -13.32 -16.67
N ASN A 99 1.28 -13.66 -15.38
CA ASN A 99 0.56 -14.84 -14.91
C ASN A 99 -0.96 -14.78 -15.15
N THR A 100 -1.52 -13.57 -15.27
CA THR A 100 -2.96 -13.36 -15.46
C THR A 100 -3.33 -13.05 -16.91
N GLY A 101 -2.34 -12.76 -17.76
CA GLY A 101 -2.54 -12.28 -19.12
C GLY A 101 -3.11 -10.86 -19.19
N LEU A 102 -3.09 -10.12 -18.07
CA LEU A 102 -3.56 -8.74 -17.99
C LEU A 102 -2.44 -7.76 -18.33
N THR A 103 -2.83 -6.58 -18.77
CA THR A 103 -1.98 -5.41 -19.00
C THR A 103 -2.21 -4.38 -17.90
N THR A 104 -1.36 -3.36 -17.82
CA THR A 104 -1.54 -2.26 -16.84
C THR A 104 -2.81 -1.46 -17.11
N GLN A 105 -3.27 -1.43 -18.37
CA GLN A 105 -4.50 -0.75 -18.79
C GLN A 105 -5.76 -1.47 -18.32
N ASP A 106 -5.69 -2.79 -18.10
CA ASP A 106 -6.80 -3.59 -17.60
C ASP A 106 -7.02 -3.41 -16.08
N ILE A 107 -6.14 -2.67 -15.40
CA ILE A 107 -6.22 -2.44 -13.95
C ILE A 107 -6.93 -1.09 -13.69
N ASP A 108 -8.06 -1.19 -13.00
CA ASP A 108 -8.87 -0.01 -12.64
C ASP A 108 -8.26 0.79 -11.50
N LEU A 109 -7.81 0.10 -10.44
CA LEU A 109 -7.24 0.69 -9.23
C LEU A 109 -5.98 -0.05 -8.80
N TRP A 110 -5.04 0.70 -8.23
CA TRP A 110 -3.74 0.24 -7.79
C TRP A 110 -3.56 0.54 -6.30
N GLU A 111 -3.48 -0.52 -5.49
CA GLU A 111 -3.11 -0.43 -4.08
C GLU A 111 -1.63 -0.81 -3.94
N ILE A 112 -0.79 0.19 -3.70
CA ILE A 112 0.66 0.04 -3.60
C ILE A 112 1.09 0.54 -2.23
N ASN A 113 1.51 -0.38 -1.36
CA ASN A 113 1.91 -0.04 0.00
C ASN A 113 3.03 1.02 0.02
N GLU A 114 2.81 2.09 0.78
CA GLU A 114 3.64 3.28 0.82
C GLU A 114 4.71 3.18 1.92
N ALA A 115 5.59 2.19 1.85
CA ALA A 115 6.67 2.07 2.83
C ALA A 115 7.47 3.39 2.95
N PHE A 116 7.73 3.99 1.79
CA PHE A 116 8.18 5.37 1.59
C PHE A 116 7.45 5.94 0.38
N ALA A 117 7.26 7.27 0.31
CA ALA A 117 6.55 7.91 -0.81
C ALA A 117 7.15 7.59 -2.19
N VAL A 118 8.47 7.32 -2.25
CA VAL A 118 9.16 6.95 -3.50
C VAL A 118 8.71 5.59 -4.07
N VAL A 119 8.17 4.69 -3.23
CA VAL A 119 7.78 3.33 -3.65
C VAL A 119 6.62 3.35 -4.65
N PRO A 120 5.43 3.93 -4.33
CA PRO A 120 4.36 4.06 -5.31
C PRO A 120 4.76 4.95 -6.49
N LEU A 121 5.51 6.03 -6.26
CA LEU A 121 5.99 6.90 -7.34
C LEU A 121 6.88 6.16 -8.35
N ASN A 122 7.72 5.23 -7.90
CA ASN A 122 8.53 4.40 -8.77
C ASN A 122 7.66 3.47 -9.61
N ALA A 123 6.67 2.81 -9.00
CA ALA A 123 5.74 1.94 -9.73
C ALA A 123 4.88 2.72 -10.73
N MET A 124 4.39 3.90 -10.36
CA MET A 124 3.65 4.81 -11.25
C MET A 124 4.47 5.17 -12.48
N LYS A 125 5.75 5.50 -12.28
CA LYS A 125 6.67 5.82 -13.38
C LYS A 125 6.93 4.61 -14.28
N GLU A 126 7.17 3.44 -13.70
CA GLU A 126 7.52 2.21 -14.44
C GLU A 126 6.36 1.63 -15.27
N PHE A 127 5.12 1.89 -14.86
CA PHE A 127 3.91 1.36 -15.47
C PHE A 127 3.03 2.43 -16.11
N SER A 128 3.45 3.69 -16.07
CA SER A 128 2.66 4.86 -16.50
C SER A 128 1.26 4.87 -15.88
N ILE A 129 1.17 4.59 -14.57
CA ILE A 129 -0.11 4.52 -13.87
C ILE A 129 -0.57 5.96 -13.57
N PRO A 130 -1.80 6.34 -13.95
CA PRO A 130 -2.38 7.63 -13.57
C PRO A 130 -2.51 7.77 -12.05
N GLU A 131 -2.20 8.96 -11.52
CA GLU A 131 -2.23 9.24 -10.07
C GLU A 131 -3.60 8.98 -9.46
N GLU A 132 -4.67 9.32 -10.18
CA GLU A 132 -6.05 9.12 -9.75
C GLU A 132 -6.48 7.65 -9.59
N LYS A 133 -5.64 6.70 -10.02
CA LYS A 133 -5.87 5.26 -9.86
C LYS A 133 -5.07 4.64 -8.70
N VAL A 134 -4.14 5.37 -8.08
CA VAL A 134 -3.25 4.84 -7.04
C VAL A 134 -3.74 5.27 -5.67
N ASN A 135 -3.87 4.31 -4.75
CA ASN A 135 -4.15 4.54 -3.32
C ASN A 135 -5.28 5.57 -3.10
N VAL A 136 -6.41 5.39 -3.79
CA VAL A 136 -7.51 6.38 -3.87
C VAL A 136 -8.19 6.68 -2.53
N HIS A 137 -7.92 5.86 -1.51
CA HIS A 137 -8.40 6.03 -0.14
C HIS A 137 -7.30 6.47 0.85
N GLY A 138 -6.15 6.89 0.33
CA GLY A 138 -4.91 7.04 1.09
C GLY A 138 -4.17 5.71 1.19
N GLY A 139 -2.92 5.78 1.64
CA GLY A 139 -2.07 4.61 1.80
C GLY A 139 -1.49 4.51 3.21
N ALA A 140 -0.22 4.10 3.29
CA ALA A 140 0.44 3.87 4.56
C ALA A 140 1.04 5.14 5.18
N ILE A 141 1.15 6.24 4.42
CA ILE A 141 1.68 7.54 4.89
C ILE A 141 0.56 8.43 5.41
#